data_AF-A0A2I0VNL3-F1
#
_entry.id   AF-A0A2I0VNL3-F1
#
_cell.length_a   1.000
_cell.length_b   1.000
_cell.length_c   1.000
_cell.angle_alpha   90.00
_cell.angle_beta   90.00
_cell.angle_gamma   90.00
#
_symmetry.space_group_name_H-M   'P 1'
#
loop_
_entity.id
_entity.type
_entity.pdbx_description
1 polymer ?
#
loop_
_entity_poly.entity_id
_entity_poly.type
_entity_poly.pdbx_seq_one_letter_code
_entity_poly.pdbx_strand_id
1 'polypeptide(L)'
;MQKDFYWLPQYNEEIRKNFEKCGSTRMRGMFTEIRKSGERPLWIGESVWVELNSAWGSLKYNRITEQNRQNRASDIGGLGSSLFTGGSIPPTEHRRHLKEVLGREPTPVKLHSHTHKRQEDQQWIDEQARKAYVSI
;
A
#
# COMPACT_ATOMS: atom_id res chain seq x y z
N MET A 1 31.84 -7.98 24.87
CA MET A 1 31.13 -8.61 23.73
C MET A 1 31.37 -7.73 22.51
N GLN A 2 32.22 -8.16 21.59
CA GLN A 2 32.56 -7.38 20.39
C GLN A 2 31.46 -7.62 19.35
N LYS A 3 30.96 -6.57 18.71
CA LYS A 3 29.93 -6.68 17.67
C LYS A 3 30.61 -7.03 16.34
N ASP A 4 30.30 -8.19 15.79
CA ASP A 4 30.93 -8.72 14.55
C ASP A 4 30.38 -8.07 13.28
N PHE A 5 29.27 -7.33 13.36
CA PHE A 5 28.64 -6.66 12.23
C PHE A 5 28.34 -5.19 12.56
N TYR A 6 28.80 -4.31 11.68
CA TYR A 6 28.60 -2.88 11.75
C TYR A 6 28.24 -2.37 10.36
N TRP A 7 27.27 -1.47 10.31
CA TRP A 7 27.04 -0.62 9.15
C TRP A 7 27.67 0.75 9.40
N LEU A 8 27.99 1.45 8.32
CA LEU A 8 28.60 2.77 8.42
C LEU A 8 27.58 3.79 8.99
N PRO A 9 28.00 4.75 9.83
CA PRO A 9 27.09 5.68 10.50
C PRO A 9 26.19 6.48 9.54
N GLN A 10 26.63 6.74 8.30
CA GLN A 10 25.81 7.42 7.30
C GLN A 10 24.52 6.67 6.93
N TYR A 11 24.45 5.36 7.18
CA TYR A 11 23.26 4.54 6.91
C TYR A 11 22.32 4.41 8.13
N ASN A 12 22.68 4.99 9.28
CA ASN A 12 21.91 4.82 10.52
C ASN A 12 20.44 5.23 10.36
N GLU A 13 20.17 6.34 9.69
CA GLU A 13 18.81 6.85 9.49
C GLU A 13 18.00 5.90 8.60
N GLU A 14 18.57 5.51 7.46
CA GLU A 14 17.89 4.62 6.51
C GLU A 14 17.61 3.24 7.11
N ILE A 15 18.59 2.67 7.83
CA ILE A 15 18.45 1.38 8.49
C ILE A 15 17.39 1.44 9.58
N ARG A 16 17.39 2.50 10.40
CA ARG A 16 16.35 2.69 11.43
C ARG A 16 14.98 2.81 10.79
N LYS A 17 14.84 3.63 9.76
CA LYS A 17 13.58 3.83 9.03
C LYS A 17 13.05 2.52 8.45
N ASN A 18 13.94 1.71 7.86
CA ASN A 18 13.58 0.40 7.34
C ASN A 18 13.17 -0.56 8.46
N PHE A 19 13.92 -0.61 9.56
CA PHE A 19 13.59 -1.43 10.72
C PHE A 19 12.21 -1.07 11.29
N GLU A 20 11.94 0.21 11.52
CA GLU A 20 10.65 0.69 12.04
C GLU A 20 9.49 0.38 11.08
N LYS A 21 9.70 0.56 9.77
CA LYS A 21 8.71 0.22 8.74
C LYS A 21 8.37 -1.28 8.74
N CYS A 22 9.39 -2.13 8.79
CA CYS A 22 9.23 -3.58 8.84
C CYS A 22 8.54 -4.01 10.14
N GLY A 23 9.00 -3.48 11.28
CA GLY A 23 8.41 -3.73 12.59
C GLY A 23 6.94 -3.33 12.65
N SER A 24 6.60 -2.11 12.23
CA SER A 24 5.22 -1.61 12.17
C SER A 24 4.32 -2.50 11.30
N THR A 25 4.80 -2.91 10.13
CA THR A 25 4.06 -3.82 9.25
C THR A 25 3.81 -5.18 9.90
N ARG A 26 4.83 -5.74 10.58
CA ARG A 26 4.72 -7.02 11.29
C ARG A 26 3.74 -6.92 12.46
N MET A 27 3.85 -5.88 13.28
CA MET A 27 2.97 -5.63 14.42
C MET A 27 1.52 -5.48 13.98
N ARG A 28 1.25 -4.71 12.90
CA ARG A 28 -0.09 -4.58 12.33
C ARG A 28 -0.68 -5.94 11.92
N GLY A 29 0.13 -6.79 11.29
CA GLY A 29 -0.27 -8.14 10.93
C GLY A 29 -0.63 -8.99 12.15
N MET A 30 0.25 -9.02 13.16
CA MET A 30 0.02 -9.74 14.41
C MET A 30 -1.28 -9.30 15.10
N PHE A 31 -1.49 -8.00 15.30
CA PHE A 31 -2.71 -7.50 15.92
C PHE A 31 -3.97 -7.77 15.09
N THR A 32 -3.84 -7.87 13.78
CA THR A 32 -4.95 -8.28 12.92
C THR A 32 -5.36 -9.73 13.19
N GLU A 33 -4.39 -10.65 13.30
CA GLU A 33 -4.66 -12.05 13.58
C GLU A 33 -5.15 -12.29 15.01
N ILE A 34 -4.58 -11.58 15.99
CA ILE A 34 -5.05 -11.58 17.38
C ILE A 34 -6.51 -11.15 17.46
N ARG A 35 -6.87 -10.05 16.78
CA ARG A 35 -8.26 -9.57 16.76
C ARG A 35 -9.21 -10.53 16.06
N LYS A 36 -8.77 -11.23 15.00
CA LYS A 36 -9.58 -12.22 14.29
C LYS A 36 -9.81 -13.49 15.10
N SER A 37 -8.78 -13.98 15.77
CA SER A 37 -8.85 -15.16 16.64
C SER A 37 -9.65 -14.87 17.91
N GLY A 38 -9.55 -13.65 18.44
CA GLY A 38 -10.16 -13.29 19.71
C GLY A 38 -9.42 -13.88 20.92
N GLU A 39 -8.24 -14.46 20.72
CA GLU A 39 -7.44 -15.10 21.76
C GLU A 39 -6.34 -14.15 22.25
N ARG A 40 -6.19 -14.03 23.58
CA ARG A 40 -5.14 -13.20 24.18
C ARG A 40 -3.79 -13.94 24.12
N PRO A 41 -2.75 -13.37 23.48
CA PRO A 41 -1.39 -13.90 23.57
C PRO A 41 -0.81 -13.73 24.97
N LEU A 42 0.09 -14.64 25.37
CA LEU A 42 0.75 -14.62 26.69
C LEU A 42 1.52 -13.32 26.98
N TRP A 43 2.06 -12.66 25.94
CA TRP A 43 2.82 -11.43 26.07
C TRP A 43 1.96 -10.16 26.18
N ILE A 44 0.64 -10.25 25.93
CA ILE A 44 -0.30 -9.15 26.18
C ILE A 44 -0.86 -9.31 27.58
N GLY A 45 -0.58 -8.33 28.45
CA GLY A 45 -1.15 -8.27 29.80
C GLY A 45 -2.67 -8.14 29.79
N GLU A 46 -3.32 -8.65 30.84
CA GLU A 46 -4.79 -8.68 30.94
C GLU A 46 -5.43 -7.29 30.84
N SER A 47 -4.86 -6.28 31.51
CA SER A 47 -5.37 -4.90 31.45
C SER A 47 -5.34 -4.35 30.02
N VAL A 48 -4.22 -4.51 29.32
CA VAL A 48 -4.05 -4.07 27.92
C VAL A 48 -5.02 -4.82 27.00
N TRP A 49 -5.26 -6.10 27.26
CA TRP A 49 -6.22 -6.89 26.48
C TRP A 49 -7.65 -6.36 26.62
N VAL A 50 -8.07 -6.00 27.83
CA VAL A 50 -9.38 -5.39 28.07
C VAL A 50 -9.51 -4.06 27.32
N GLU A 51 -8.47 -3.22 27.36
CA GLU A 51 -8.44 -1.95 26.63
C GLU A 51 -8.51 -2.15 25.10
N LEU A 52 -7.78 -3.12 24.56
CA LEU A 52 -7.79 -3.45 23.13
C LEU A 52 -9.18 -3.91 22.68
N ASN A 53 -9.82 -4.81 23.44
CA ASN A 53 -11.16 -5.28 23.11
C ASN A 53 -12.20 -4.16 23.21
N SER A 54 -12.10 -3.29 24.22
CA SER A 54 -12.93 -2.10 24.32
C SER A 54 -12.76 -1.18 23.10
N ALA A 55 -11.52 -0.93 22.69
CA ALA A 55 -11.22 -0.10 21.53
C ALA A 55 -11.74 -0.70 20.22
N TRP A 56 -11.54 -2.01 19.99
CA TRP A 56 -12.04 -2.72 18.81
C TRP A 56 -13.56 -2.86 18.79
N GLY A 57 -14.20 -3.01 19.96
CA GLY A 57 -15.67 -3.07 20.07
C GLY A 57 -16.35 -1.70 19.96
N SER A 58 -15.60 -0.60 19.97
CA SER A 58 -16.17 0.74 19.92
C SER A 58 -16.93 1.01 18.62
N LEU A 59 -18.03 1.77 18.72
CA LEU A 59 -18.81 2.20 17.54
C LEU A 59 -17.95 2.96 16.52
N LYS A 60 -17.00 3.76 17.01
CA LYS A 60 -16.06 4.51 16.16
C LYS A 60 -15.21 3.54 15.32
N TYR A 61 -14.65 2.51 15.94
CA TYR A 61 -13.84 1.52 15.23
C TYR A 61 -14.68 0.78 14.18
N ASN A 62 -15.85 0.28 14.59
CA ASN A 62 -16.75 -0.47 13.70
C ASN A 62 -17.19 0.34 12.47
N ARG A 63 -17.51 1.63 12.66
CA ARG A 63 -17.84 2.54 11.54
C ARG A 63 -16.68 2.66 10.56
N ILE A 64 -15.47 2.86 11.05
CA ILE A 64 -14.27 2.98 10.19
C ILE A 64 -14.02 1.66 9.45
N THR A 65 -14.13 0.52 10.13
CA THR A 65 -13.91 -0.79 9.48
C THR A 65 -14.94 -1.08 8.41
N GLU A 66 -16.21 -0.75 8.66
CA GLU A 66 -17.29 -0.97 7.69
C GLU A 66 -17.17 -0.02 6.50
N GLN A 67 -16.90 1.26 6.73
CA GLN A 67 -16.61 2.20 5.64
C GLN A 67 -15.43 1.73 4.79
N ASN A 68 -14.35 1.28 5.42
CA ASN A 68 -13.19 0.75 4.69
C ASN A 68 -13.51 -0.54 3.92
N ARG A 69 -14.41 -1.38 4.44
CA ARG A 69 -14.90 -2.57 3.73
C ARG A 69 -15.69 -2.17 2.51
N GLN A 70 -16.63 -1.23 2.65
CA GLN A 70 -17.44 -0.70 1.55
C GLN A 70 -16.57 -0.01 0.50
N ASN A 71 -15.57 0.77 0.91
CA ASN A 71 -14.63 1.41 -0.02
C ASN A 71 -13.85 0.38 -0.85
N ARG A 72 -13.40 -0.72 -0.23
CA ARG A 72 -12.72 -1.81 -0.95
C ARG A 72 -13.65 -2.60 -1.86
N ALA A 73 -14.93 -2.72 -1.50
CA ALA A 73 -15.94 -3.40 -2.30
C ALA A 73 -16.63 -2.46 -3.31
N SER A 74 -16.28 -1.17 -3.30
CA SER A 74 -16.89 -0.18 -4.18
C SER A 74 -16.45 -0.41 -5.62
N ASP A 75 -17.42 -0.41 -6.51
CA ASP A 75 -17.22 -0.51 -7.96
C ASP A 75 -17.05 0.88 -8.62
N ILE A 76 -16.80 1.93 -7.82
CA ILE A 76 -16.55 3.31 -8.29
C ILE A 76 -17.62 3.76 -9.33
N GLY A 77 -18.90 3.49 -9.03
CA GLY A 77 -20.00 3.83 -9.93
C GLY A 77 -20.08 2.99 -11.22
N GLY A 78 -19.67 1.72 -11.19
CA GLY A 78 -19.71 0.80 -12.33
C GLY A 78 -18.43 0.78 -13.17
N LEU A 79 -17.35 1.39 -12.68
CA LEU A 79 -16.08 1.55 -13.40
C LEU A 79 -15.05 0.47 -13.08
N GLY A 80 -15.31 -0.40 -12.10
CA GLY A 80 -14.35 -1.37 -11.65
C GLY A 80 -13.31 -0.81 -10.69
N SER A 81 -12.43 -1.69 -10.24
CA SER A 81 -11.17 -1.28 -9.63
C SER A 81 -10.22 -0.75 -10.70
N SER A 82 -9.46 0.30 -10.40
CA SER A 82 -8.39 0.77 -11.28
C SER A 82 -7.36 -0.33 -11.51
N LEU A 83 -7.18 -0.70 -12.78
CA LEU A 83 -6.23 -1.70 -13.23
C LEU A 83 -4.95 -1.03 -13.72
N PHE A 84 -3.84 -1.74 -13.55
CA PHE A 84 -2.50 -1.27 -13.88
C PHE A 84 -1.75 -2.36 -14.65
N THR A 85 -1.18 -2.02 -15.81
CA THR A 85 -0.45 -2.98 -16.67
C THR A 85 1.03 -3.07 -16.34
N GLY A 86 1.56 -2.16 -15.52
CA GLY A 86 2.97 -2.12 -15.16
C GLY A 86 3.42 -3.19 -14.16
N GLY A 87 2.56 -4.14 -13.79
CA GLY A 87 2.86 -5.21 -12.83
C GLY A 87 3.22 -4.70 -11.44
N SER A 88 4.06 -5.44 -10.71
CA SER A 88 4.55 -5.07 -9.36
C SER A 88 5.68 -4.03 -9.37
N ILE A 89 5.86 -3.29 -10.47
CA ILE A 89 6.83 -2.22 -10.59
C ILE A 89 6.12 -0.89 -10.28
N PRO A 90 6.64 -0.08 -9.34
CA PRO A 90 5.96 1.15 -8.96
C PRO A 90 5.98 2.18 -10.10
N PRO A 91 4.98 3.09 -10.17
CA PRO A 91 4.90 4.12 -11.21
C PRO A 91 6.14 5.03 -11.30
N THR A 92 6.89 5.19 -10.21
CA THR A 92 8.14 5.96 -10.18
C THR A 92 9.24 5.28 -10.99
N GLU A 93 9.35 3.96 -10.92
CA GLU A 93 10.30 3.20 -11.74
C GLU A 93 9.87 3.19 -13.21
N HIS A 94 8.56 3.04 -13.48
CA HIS A 94 8.03 3.23 -14.84
C HIS A 94 8.36 4.62 -15.40
N ARG A 95 8.26 5.67 -14.59
CA ARG A 95 8.69 7.03 -14.97
C ARG A 95 10.17 7.09 -15.32
N ARG A 96 11.04 6.46 -14.50
CA ARG A 96 12.49 6.42 -14.76
C ARG A 96 12.82 5.68 -16.05
N HIS A 97 12.27 4.48 -16.24
CA HIS A 97 12.46 3.71 -17.47
C HIS A 97 11.96 4.48 -18.71
N LEU A 98 10.79 5.12 -18.59
CA LEU A 98 10.22 5.89 -19.70
C LEU A 98 11.05 7.16 -20.02
N LYS A 99 11.68 7.78 -19.01
CA LYS A 99 12.62 8.88 -19.21
C LYS A 99 13.85 8.44 -20.01
N GLU A 100 14.41 7.27 -19.68
CA GLU A 100 15.56 6.70 -20.39
C GLU A 100 15.22 6.42 -21.87
N VAL A 101 14.04 5.86 -22.14
CA VAL A 101 13.57 5.59 -23.51
C VAL A 101 13.29 6.87 -24.29
N LEU A 102 12.71 7.90 -23.67
CA LEU A 102 12.35 9.15 -24.34
C LEU A 102 13.48 10.17 -24.43
N GLY A 103 14.58 9.97 -23.68
CA GLY A 103 15.65 10.96 -23.52
C GLY A 103 15.22 12.26 -22.81
N ARG A 104 14.02 12.29 -22.22
CA ARG A 104 13.44 13.46 -21.55
C ARG A 104 12.41 13.04 -20.50
N GLU A 105 12.09 13.94 -19.57
CA GLU A 105 11.04 13.68 -18.58
C GLU A 105 9.69 13.36 -19.25
N PRO A 106 9.05 12.22 -18.92
CA PRO A 106 7.74 11.89 -19.46
C PRO A 106 6.66 12.78 -18.84
N THR A 107 5.72 13.23 -19.66
CA THR A 107 4.54 13.94 -19.18
C THR A 107 3.62 12.99 -18.39
N PRO A 108 2.78 13.49 -17.48
CA PRO A 108 1.79 12.68 -16.76
C PRO A 108 0.92 11.85 -17.72
N VAL A 109 0.51 12.44 -18.84
CA VAL A 109 -0.25 11.80 -19.91
C VAL A 109 0.47 10.59 -20.51
N LYS A 110 1.77 10.73 -20.81
CA LYS A 110 2.58 9.64 -21.37
C LYS A 110 2.78 8.52 -20.35
N LEU A 111 3.07 8.86 -19.10
CA LEU A 111 3.22 7.88 -18.03
C LEU A 111 1.90 7.12 -17.77
N HIS A 112 0.78 7.83 -17.73
CA HIS A 112 -0.55 7.24 -17.55
C HIS A 112 -0.88 6.27 -18.69
N SER A 113 -0.68 6.71 -19.94
CA SER A 113 -0.89 5.86 -21.12
C SER A 113 0.02 4.63 -21.11
N HIS A 114 1.28 4.76 -20.69
CA HIS A 114 2.22 3.64 -20.61
C HIS A 114 1.80 2.58 -19.58
N THR A 115 1.13 3.00 -18.51
CA THR A 115 0.83 2.16 -17.35
C THR A 115 -0.61 1.64 -17.27
N HIS A 116 -1.51 2.19 -18.09
CA HIS A 116 -2.94 1.84 -18.11
C HIS A 116 -3.46 1.48 -19.51
N LYS A 117 -2.55 1.26 -20.46
CA LYS A 117 -2.86 0.64 -21.75
C LYS A 117 -2.22 -0.73 -21.85
N ARG A 118 -2.89 -1.63 -22.57
CA ARG A 118 -2.33 -2.94 -22.93
C ARG A 118 -1.30 -2.74 -24.03
N GLN A 119 -0.20 -3.49 -23.97
CA GLN A 119 0.88 -3.33 -24.95
C GLN A 119 0.50 -3.88 -26.33
N GLU A 120 -0.32 -4.94 -26.37
CA GLU A 120 -0.73 -5.65 -27.58
C GLU A 120 -1.56 -4.78 -28.54
N ASP A 121 -2.58 -4.09 -28.03
CA ASP A 121 -3.59 -3.37 -28.82
C ASP A 121 -3.65 -1.86 -28.52
N GLN A 122 -2.86 -1.38 -27.55
CA GLN A 122 -2.85 0.01 -27.07
C GLN A 122 -4.21 0.51 -26.56
N GLN A 123 -5.13 -0.40 -26.23
CA GLN A 123 -6.42 -0.07 -25.64
C GLN A 123 -6.29 0.17 -24.13
N TRP A 124 -7.22 0.96 -23.59
CA TRP A 124 -7.32 1.22 -22.16
C TRP A 124 -7.70 -0.07 -21.43
N ILE A 125 -7.05 -0.33 -20.30
CA ILE A 125 -7.34 -1.54 -19.51
C ILE A 125 -8.72 -1.48 -18.83
N ASP A 126 -9.18 -0.29 -18.49
CA ASP A 126 -10.49 -0.02 -17.92
C ASP A 126 -11.00 1.37 -18.35
N GLU A 127 -12.29 1.60 -18.13
CA GLU A 127 -12.97 2.86 -18.49
C GLU A 127 -12.52 4.02 -17.58
N GLN A 128 -12.07 3.73 -16.36
CA GLN A 128 -11.56 4.74 -15.43
C GLN A 128 -10.26 5.37 -15.96
N ALA A 129 -9.34 4.57 -16.49
CA ALA A 129 -8.10 5.01 -17.10
C ALA A 129 -8.36 5.89 -18.32
N ARG A 130 -9.34 5.53 -19.14
CA ARG A 130 -9.78 6.35 -20.28
C ARG A 130 -10.33 7.70 -19.81
N LYS A 131 -11.23 7.72 -18.83
CA LYS A 131 -11.80 8.96 -18.29
C LYS A 131 -10.76 9.85 -17.63
N ALA A 132 -9.82 9.26 -16.88
CA ALA A 132 -8.71 9.97 -16.27
C ALA A 132 -7.83 10.65 -17.33
N TYR A 133 -7.51 9.95 -18.42
CA TYR A 133 -6.76 10.52 -19.54
C TYR A 133 -7.43 11.74 -20.17
N VAL A 134 -8.76 11.70 -20.35
CA VAL A 134 -9.53 12.82 -20.94
C VAL A 134 -9.58 14.04 -20.02
N SER A 135 -9.34 13.84 -18.73
CA SER A 135 -9.43 14.88 -17.70
C SER A 135 -8.07 15.50 -17.33
N ILE A 136 -6.96 15.03 -17.93
CA ILE A 136 -5.60 15.58 -17.77
C ILE A 136 -5.34 16.66 -18.82
#